data_AF-A0AA40D0J0-F1
#
_entry.id   AF-A0AA40D0J0-F1
#
_cell.length_a   1.000
_cell.length_b   1.000
_cell.length_c   1.000
_cell.angle_alpha   90.00
_cell.angle_beta   90.00
_cell.angle_gamma   90.00
#
_symmetry.space_group_name_H-M   'P 1'
#
loop_
_entity.id
_entity.type
_entity.pdbx_description
1 polymer ?
#
loop_
_entity_poly.entity_id
_entity_poly.type
_entity_poly.pdbx_seq_one_letter_code
_entity_poly.pdbx_strand_id
1 'polypeptide(L)'
;MGKRTKQYKKLMRSFEFLGFRTPYQVLMTSDILLDTLKLDLITLFEKTLSTKNLKPMITQCCIRALYDKNHGPNRDPAVAAAIERAKTFERRRCGHLMDEDAKSERECMLSVVDPKGNGQNKFRYIVATQDEELRNRLRSVVPTPLMYVRRSVVILEPMAEASAKVRAREELAK
;
A
#
# COMPACT_ATOMS: atom_id res chain seq x y z
N MET A 1 -17.82 -17.11 10.07
CA MET A 1 -16.77 -16.08 9.93
C MET A 1 -15.74 -16.27 11.04
N GLY A 2 -14.41 -16.27 10.83
CA GLY A 2 -13.58 -16.25 12.04
C GLY A 2 -12.10 -16.62 12.03
N LYS A 3 -11.54 -17.36 11.05
CA LYS A 3 -10.11 -17.71 11.11
C LYS A 3 -9.20 -16.59 10.60
N ARG A 4 -9.49 -16.08 9.40
CA ARG A 4 -8.68 -15.04 8.73
C ARG A 4 -8.71 -13.70 9.46
N THR A 5 -9.88 -13.26 9.92
CA THR A 5 -10.02 -12.02 10.70
C THR A 5 -9.22 -12.06 12.01
N LYS A 6 -9.24 -13.20 12.73
CA LYS A 6 -8.43 -13.37 13.95
C LYS A 6 -6.93 -13.34 13.62
N GLN A 7 -6.52 -13.99 12.54
CA GLN A 7 -5.13 -13.99 12.07
C GLN A 7 -4.66 -12.57 11.73
N TYR A 8 -5.44 -11.82 10.95
CA TYR A 8 -5.10 -10.44 10.57
C TYR A 8 -5.09 -9.50 11.77
N LYS A 9 -6.02 -9.64 12.71
CA LYS A 9 -6.01 -8.88 13.96
C LYS A 9 -4.74 -9.14 14.77
N LYS A 10 -4.29 -10.40 14.87
CA LYS A 10 -3.02 -10.76 15.54
C LYS A 10 -1.81 -10.19 14.80
N LEU A 11 -1.83 -10.23 13.47
CA LEU A 11 -0.78 -9.67 12.64
C LEU A 11 -0.68 -8.15 12.78
N MET A 12 -1.80 -7.43 12.73
CA MET A 12 -1.82 -5.98 12.91
C MET A 12 -1.35 -5.56 14.30
N ARG A 13 -1.71 -6.30 15.37
CA ARG A 13 -1.12 -6.08 16.71
C ARG A 13 0.40 -6.17 16.72
N SER A 14 0.96 -7.08 15.90
CA SER A 14 2.41 -7.22 15.77
C SER A 14 3.04 -6.00 15.08
N PHE A 15 2.34 -5.41 14.11
CA PHE A 15 2.77 -4.15 13.48
C PHE A 15 2.54 -2.93 14.39
N GLU A 16 1.47 -2.91 15.19
CA GLU A 16 1.23 -1.85 16.19
C GLU A 16 2.39 -1.78 17.20
N PHE A 17 2.91 -2.93 17.64
CA PHE A 17 4.11 -3.01 18.47
C PHE A 17 5.34 -2.38 17.80
N LEU A 18 5.43 -2.50 16.48
CA LEU A 18 6.47 -1.89 15.65
C LEU A 18 6.20 -0.41 15.31
N GLY A 19 5.23 0.23 15.97
CA GLY A 19 4.96 1.66 15.87
C GLY A 19 3.97 2.06 14.78
N PHE A 20 3.25 1.12 14.16
CA PHE A 20 2.08 1.45 13.34
C PHE A 20 0.94 1.94 14.23
N ARG A 21 0.26 3.02 13.84
CA ARG A 21 -0.84 3.61 14.60
C ARG A 21 -2.00 3.99 13.69
N THR A 22 -3.20 4.02 14.24
CA THR A 22 -4.39 4.50 13.55
C THR A 22 -4.45 6.03 13.53
N PRO A 23 -5.01 6.65 12.46
CA PRO A 23 -5.48 6.03 11.22
C PRO A 23 -4.31 5.51 10.38
N TYR A 24 -4.41 4.26 9.91
CA TYR A 24 -3.32 3.66 9.12
C TYR A 24 -3.21 4.34 7.77
N GLN A 25 -1.97 4.67 7.40
CA GLN A 25 -1.64 5.27 6.10
C GLN A 25 -1.44 4.16 5.08
N VAL A 26 -2.37 4.03 4.13
CA VAL A 26 -2.35 3.00 3.10
C VAL A 26 -1.97 3.62 1.76
N LEU A 27 -0.75 3.37 1.29
CA LEU A 27 -0.29 3.78 -0.03
C LEU A 27 -0.76 2.78 -1.09
N MET A 28 -1.43 3.29 -2.12
CA MET A 28 -1.97 2.50 -3.23
C MET A 28 -1.29 2.86 -4.55
N THR A 29 -1.13 1.86 -5.40
CA THR A 29 -0.64 1.98 -6.79
C THR A 29 -1.81 2.01 -7.79
N SER A 30 -1.53 2.30 -9.06
CA SER A 30 -2.57 2.42 -10.10
C SER A 30 -3.33 1.10 -10.35
N ASP A 31 -2.60 -0.02 -10.32
CA ASP A 31 -3.09 -1.37 -10.60
C ASP A 31 -4.20 -1.84 -9.66
N ILE A 32 -4.04 -1.65 -8.35
CA ILE A 32 -5.03 -2.08 -7.36
C ILE A 32 -6.32 -1.27 -7.48
N LEU A 33 -6.24 -0.01 -7.92
CA LEU A 33 -7.42 0.81 -8.15
C LEU A 33 -8.20 0.35 -9.36
N LEU A 34 -7.51 0.00 -10.45
CA LEU A 34 -8.12 -0.56 -11.66
C LEU A 34 -8.78 -1.92 -11.38
N ASP A 35 -8.09 -2.81 -10.68
CA ASP A 35 -8.56 -4.17 -10.40
C ASP A 35 -9.77 -4.22 -9.44
N THR A 36 -9.99 -3.16 -8.67
CA THR A 36 -10.97 -3.16 -7.57
C THR A 36 -12.11 -2.16 -7.78
N LEU A 37 -12.32 -1.65 -9.00
CA LEU A 37 -13.36 -0.67 -9.30
C LEU A 37 -14.77 -1.10 -8.88
N LYS A 38 -15.09 -2.40 -8.98
CA LYS A 38 -16.40 -2.94 -8.60
C LYS A 38 -16.53 -3.24 -7.10
N LEU A 39 -15.49 -2.99 -6.31
CA LEU A 39 -15.42 -3.30 -4.89
C LEU A 39 -15.42 -2.01 -4.06
N ASP A 40 -16.03 -2.10 -2.89
CA ASP A 40 -15.86 -1.11 -1.83
C ASP A 40 -14.52 -1.36 -1.12
N LEU A 41 -13.45 -0.85 -1.74
CA LEU A 41 -12.07 -1.12 -1.34
C LEU A 41 -11.77 -0.66 0.09
N ILE A 42 -12.28 0.51 0.48
CA ILE A 42 -12.00 1.10 1.79
C ILE A 42 -12.64 0.26 2.89
N THR A 43 -13.92 -0.09 2.75
CA THR A 43 -14.60 -0.97 3.71
C THR A 43 -13.91 -2.34 3.82
N LEU A 44 -13.40 -2.88 2.70
CA LEU A 44 -12.65 -4.14 2.72
C LEU A 44 -11.30 -4.01 3.44
N PHE A 45 -10.61 -2.88 3.28
CA PHE A 45 -9.35 -2.60 3.97
C PHE A 45 -9.57 -2.39 5.46
N GLU A 46 -10.60 -1.65 5.87
CA GLU A 46 -10.98 -1.46 7.27
C GLU A 46 -11.25 -2.79 7.98
N LYS A 47 -12.03 -3.66 7.34
CA LYS A 47 -12.29 -5.03 7.82
C LYS A 47 -11.01 -5.86 7.92
N THR A 48 -10.12 -5.74 6.93
CA THR A 48 -8.85 -6.49 6.89
C THR A 48 -7.89 -6.04 7.98
N LEU A 49 -7.75 -4.72 8.17
CA LEU A 49 -6.85 -4.08 9.13
C LEU A 49 -7.47 -3.96 10.53
N SER A 50 -8.71 -4.42 10.71
CA SER A 50 -9.46 -4.34 11.99
C SER A 50 -9.53 -2.93 12.58
N THR A 51 -9.70 -1.92 11.72
CA THR A 51 -9.82 -0.50 12.09
C THR A 51 -11.12 0.09 11.54
N LYS A 52 -11.57 1.20 12.14
CA LYS A 52 -12.73 1.98 11.67
C LYS A 52 -12.36 3.23 10.87
N ASN A 53 -11.07 3.53 10.76
CA ASN A 53 -10.61 4.70 10.04
C ASN A 53 -9.27 4.41 9.36
N LEU A 54 -9.18 4.79 8.09
CA LEU A 54 -8.01 4.66 7.24
C LEU A 54 -7.69 5.98 6.59
N LYS A 55 -6.40 6.17 6.32
CA LYS A 55 -5.90 7.27 5.53
C LYS A 55 -5.44 6.70 4.17
N PRO A 56 -6.35 6.56 3.19
CA PRO A 56 -5.97 6.11 1.86
C PRO A 56 -5.12 7.19 1.18
N MET A 57 -4.00 6.77 0.61
CA MET A 57 -3.03 7.67 -0.02
C MET A 57 -2.62 7.15 -1.39
N ILE A 58 -2.37 8.06 -2.31
CA ILE A 58 -1.78 7.77 -3.62
C ILE A 58 -0.66 8.75 -3.92
N THR A 59 0.44 8.25 -4.49
CA THR A 59 1.56 9.11 -4.89
C THR A 59 1.25 9.87 -6.19
N GLN A 60 1.99 10.95 -6.45
CA GLN A 60 1.85 11.69 -7.71
C GLN A 60 2.22 10.82 -8.92
N CYS A 61 3.28 10.01 -8.83
CA CYS A 61 3.68 9.11 -9.91
C CYS A 61 2.62 8.03 -10.18
N CYS A 62 2.00 7.46 -9.13
CA CYS A 62 0.96 6.43 -9.30
C CYS A 62 -0.31 6.97 -9.96
N ILE A 63 -0.75 8.19 -9.62
CA ILE A 63 -1.90 8.76 -10.33
C ILE A 63 -1.56 9.16 -11.77
N ARG A 64 -0.31 9.55 -12.05
CA ARG A 64 0.11 9.86 -13.41
C ARG A 64 0.06 8.61 -14.27
N ALA A 65 0.47 7.46 -13.75
CA ALA A 65 0.32 6.19 -14.45
C ALA A 65 -1.15 5.91 -14.84
N LEU A 66 -2.13 6.37 -14.06
CA LEU A 66 -3.55 6.32 -14.46
C LEU A 66 -3.88 7.33 -15.58
N TYR A 67 -3.36 8.55 -15.50
CA TYR A 67 -3.54 9.55 -16.57
C TYR A 67 -2.92 9.08 -17.89
N ASP A 68 -1.69 8.55 -17.86
CA ASP A 68 -0.97 8.00 -19.01
C ASP A 68 -1.77 6.87 -19.67
N LYS A 69 -2.44 6.01 -18.88
CA LYS A 69 -3.36 4.97 -19.39
C LYS A 69 -4.66 5.52 -19.98
N ASN A 70 -5.05 6.74 -19.61
CA ASN A 70 -6.26 7.41 -20.12
C ASN A 70 -5.98 8.28 -21.37
N HIS A 71 -4.71 8.44 -21.75
CA HIS A 71 -4.32 9.18 -22.94
C HIS A 71 -4.38 8.28 -24.18
N GLY A 72 -5.14 8.71 -25.21
CA GLY A 72 -5.26 8.01 -26.50
C GLY A 72 -6.68 8.01 -27.06
N PRO A 73 -6.88 7.44 -28.27
CA PRO A 73 -8.19 7.35 -28.93
C PRO A 73 -9.15 6.36 -28.23
N ASN A 74 -8.61 5.37 -27.52
CA ASN A 74 -9.38 4.35 -26.81
C ASN A 74 -9.40 4.63 -25.31
N ARG A 75 -10.21 5.60 -24.89
CA ARG A 75 -10.42 5.90 -23.46
C ARG A 75 -11.25 4.78 -22.82
N ASP A 76 -10.63 4.01 -21.94
CA ASP A 76 -11.31 3.01 -21.14
C ASP A 76 -12.08 3.70 -19.98
N PRO A 77 -13.42 3.58 -19.91
CA PRO A 77 -14.21 4.11 -18.80
C PRO A 77 -13.75 3.63 -17.42
N ALA A 78 -13.14 2.44 -17.34
CA ALA A 78 -12.57 1.91 -16.11
C ALA A 78 -11.42 2.78 -15.60
N VAL A 79 -10.54 3.27 -16.48
CA VAL A 79 -9.42 4.13 -16.10
C VAL A 79 -9.91 5.48 -15.60
N ALA A 80 -10.93 6.05 -16.26
CA ALA A 80 -11.57 7.28 -15.78
C ALA A 80 -12.18 7.10 -14.37
N ALA A 81 -12.89 5.99 -14.14
CA ALA A 81 -13.43 5.68 -12.82
C ALA A 81 -12.33 5.48 -11.76
N ALA A 82 -11.19 4.89 -12.12
CA ALA A 82 -10.04 4.73 -11.23
C ALA A 82 -9.41 6.08 -10.87
N ILE A 83 -9.33 7.01 -11.82
CA ILE A 83 -8.87 8.39 -11.59
C ILE A 83 -9.80 9.11 -10.62
N GLU A 84 -11.11 9.07 -10.84
CA GLU A 84 -12.08 9.72 -9.94
C GLU A 84 -12.01 9.15 -8.54
N ARG A 85 -11.87 7.82 -8.41
CA ARG A 85 -11.60 7.18 -7.11
C ARG A 85 -10.29 7.68 -6.51
N ALA A 86 -9.20 7.70 -7.27
CA ALA A 86 -7.89 8.13 -6.80
C ALA A 86 -7.87 9.59 -6.29
N LYS A 87 -8.69 10.47 -6.89
CA LYS A 87 -8.84 11.87 -6.45
C LYS A 87 -9.47 12.01 -5.07
N THR A 88 -10.22 11.01 -4.60
CA THR A 88 -10.80 11.01 -3.23
C THR A 88 -9.77 10.68 -2.16
N PHE A 89 -8.60 10.15 -2.55
CA PHE A 89 -7.54 9.77 -1.62
C PHE A 89 -6.56 10.92 -1.37
N GLU A 90 -5.88 10.90 -0.22
CA GLU A 90 -4.89 11.92 0.08
C GLU A 90 -3.67 11.78 -0.83
N ARG A 91 -3.24 12.91 -1.40
CA ARG A 91 -2.04 12.92 -2.24
C ARG A 91 -0.78 12.85 -1.39
N ARG A 92 0.01 11.78 -1.57
CA ARG A 92 1.39 11.73 -1.07
C ARG A 92 2.35 12.41 -2.04
N ARG A 93 2.88 13.57 -1.67
CA ARG A 93 3.98 14.22 -2.42
C ARG A 93 5.21 13.32 -2.39
N CYS A 94 5.64 12.82 -3.55
CA CYS A 94 6.80 11.93 -3.66
C CYS A 94 8.12 12.70 -3.86
N GLY A 95 8.07 13.98 -4.25
CA GLY A 95 9.26 14.81 -4.46
C GLY A 95 9.96 14.58 -5.81
N HIS A 96 9.39 13.72 -6.67
CA HIS A 96 9.83 13.56 -8.06
C HIS A 96 9.17 14.64 -8.92
N LEU A 97 9.97 15.37 -9.68
CA LEU A 97 9.60 16.30 -10.72
C LEU A 97 9.21 15.51 -11.97
N MET A 98 7.98 15.71 -12.42
CA MET A 98 7.41 14.90 -13.50
C MET A 98 8.07 15.14 -14.86
N ASP A 99 8.76 16.27 -15.02
CA ASP A 99 9.39 16.69 -16.27
C ASP A 99 10.89 16.31 -16.32
N GLU A 100 11.51 15.97 -15.19
CA GLU A 100 12.95 15.72 -15.07
C GLU A 100 13.28 14.31 -14.57
N ASP A 101 12.59 13.82 -13.52
CA ASP A 101 12.82 12.52 -12.89
C ASP A 101 11.52 11.73 -12.72
N ALA A 102 10.75 11.59 -13.80
CA ALA A 102 9.57 10.75 -13.83
C ALA A 102 9.92 9.29 -13.52
N LYS A 103 9.75 8.90 -12.26
CA LYS A 103 9.96 7.52 -11.82
C LYS A 103 8.79 6.62 -12.15
N SER A 104 9.10 5.36 -12.41
CA SER A 104 8.09 4.31 -12.45
C SER A 104 7.34 4.21 -11.11
N GLU A 105 6.14 3.62 -11.11
CA GLU A 105 5.38 3.41 -9.88
C GLU A 105 6.19 2.63 -8.83
N ARG A 106 6.95 1.62 -9.26
CA ARG A 106 7.78 0.78 -8.39
C ARG A 106 8.85 1.59 -7.68
N GLU A 107 9.62 2.36 -8.45
CA GLU A 107 10.71 3.17 -7.91
C GLU A 107 10.19 4.30 -7.02
N CYS A 108 9.07 4.91 -7.41
CA CYS A 108 8.43 5.93 -6.59
C CYS A 108 7.95 5.35 -5.26
N MET A 109 7.30 4.18 -5.27
CA MET A 109 6.83 3.55 -4.05
C MET A 109 8.00 3.17 -3.13
N LEU A 110 9.10 2.65 -3.68
CA LEU A 110 10.28 2.34 -2.91
C LEU A 110 10.94 3.58 -2.29
N SER A 111 11.09 4.66 -3.06
CA SER A 111 11.68 5.90 -2.52
C SER A 111 10.76 6.59 -1.50
N VAL A 112 9.44 6.42 -1.59
CA VAL A 112 8.49 6.97 -0.62
C VAL A 112 8.47 6.16 0.68
N VAL A 113 8.52 4.83 0.59
CA VAL A 113 8.49 3.94 1.77
C VAL A 113 9.86 3.88 2.46
N ASP A 114 10.94 3.82 1.69
CA ASP A 114 12.33 3.84 2.14
C ASP A 114 13.09 5.04 1.55
N PRO A 115 12.84 6.26 2.04
CA PRO A 115 13.47 7.48 1.51
C PRO A 115 14.99 7.55 1.73
N LYS A 116 15.53 6.73 2.64
CA LYS A 116 16.96 6.71 2.95
C LYS A 116 17.69 5.54 2.29
N GLY A 117 16.97 4.63 1.61
CA GLY A 117 17.54 3.42 1.04
C GLY A 117 18.17 2.48 2.07
N ASN A 118 17.76 2.57 3.35
CA ASN A 118 18.36 1.81 4.44
C ASN A 118 17.51 0.60 4.85
N GLY A 119 16.53 0.24 4.03
CA GLY A 119 15.60 -0.86 4.28
C GLY A 119 14.62 -0.58 5.40
N GLN A 120 14.37 0.69 5.77
CA GLN A 120 13.44 1.02 6.85
C GLN A 120 12.22 1.76 6.35
N ASN A 121 11.04 1.23 6.71
CA ASN A 121 9.78 1.93 6.50
C ASN A 121 9.63 3.06 7.52
N LYS A 122 10.27 4.21 7.22
CA LYS A 122 10.39 5.36 8.12
C LYS A 122 9.03 5.91 8.56
N PHE A 123 8.06 5.93 7.65
CA PHE A 123 6.76 6.56 7.85
C PHE A 123 5.65 5.57 8.22
N ARG A 124 5.98 4.28 8.39
CA ARG A 124 5.03 3.21 8.75
C ARG A 124 3.85 3.12 7.77
N TYR A 125 4.16 3.15 6.47
CA TYR A 125 3.15 2.93 5.43
C TYR A 125 2.74 1.47 5.35
N ILE A 126 1.45 1.23 5.14
CA ILE A 126 0.93 -0.01 4.60
C ILE A 126 0.90 0.17 3.08
N VAL A 127 1.39 -0.80 2.32
CA VAL A 127 1.37 -0.71 0.85
C VAL A 127 0.37 -1.71 0.29
N ALA A 128 -0.52 -1.23 -0.58
CA ALA A 128 -1.49 -2.04 -1.28
C ALA A 128 -1.25 -1.96 -2.80
N THR A 129 -0.89 -3.09 -3.42
CA THR A 129 -0.47 -3.15 -4.83
C THR A 129 -0.71 -4.55 -5.40
N GLN A 130 -1.07 -4.65 -6.68
CA GLN A 130 -1.22 -5.92 -7.39
C GLN A 130 0.12 -6.42 -7.96
N ASP A 131 1.08 -5.51 -8.12
CA ASP A 131 2.44 -5.77 -8.59
C ASP A 131 3.23 -6.66 -7.62
N GLU A 132 3.44 -7.91 -8.02
CA GLU A 132 4.18 -8.89 -7.23
C GLU A 132 5.67 -8.53 -7.09
N GLU A 133 6.28 -7.95 -8.11
CA GLU A 133 7.69 -7.56 -8.07
C GLU A 133 7.91 -6.43 -7.05
N LEU A 134 7.00 -5.46 -7.02
CA LEU A 134 7.02 -4.41 -6.01
C LEU A 134 6.84 -4.98 -4.60
N ARG A 135 5.89 -5.92 -4.40
CA ARG A 135 5.73 -6.60 -3.10
C ARG A 135 7.01 -7.33 -2.71
N ASN A 136 7.63 -8.07 -3.62
CA ASN A 136 8.88 -8.81 -3.38
C ASN A 136 9.98 -7.86 -2.88
N ARG A 137 10.16 -6.70 -3.52
CA ARG A 137 11.16 -5.69 -3.11
C ARG A 137 10.81 -5.05 -1.77
N LEU A 138 9.54 -4.77 -1.49
CA LEU A 138 9.13 -4.15 -0.23
C LEU A 138 9.23 -5.09 0.99
N ARG A 139 9.30 -6.42 0.80
CA ARG A 139 9.53 -7.35 1.93
C ARG A 139 10.90 -7.18 2.60
N SER A 140 11.90 -6.65 1.88
CA SER A 140 13.21 -6.30 2.47
C SER A 140 13.19 -4.93 3.16
N VAL A 141 12.17 -4.11 2.92
CA VAL A 141 11.98 -2.84 3.63
C VAL A 141 11.14 -3.10 4.86
N VAL A 142 11.77 -3.05 6.03
CA VAL A 142 11.15 -3.52 7.27
C VAL A 142 10.78 -2.38 8.21
N PRO A 143 9.73 -2.56 9.01
CA PRO A 143 8.57 -3.41 8.77
C PRO A 143 7.60 -2.79 7.75
N THR A 144 7.13 -3.59 6.77
CA THR A 144 6.13 -3.14 5.78
C THR A 144 5.00 -4.16 5.63
N PRO A 145 3.78 -3.84 6.08
CA PRO A 145 2.57 -4.60 5.77
C PRO A 145 2.22 -4.45 4.29
N LEU A 146 2.00 -5.58 3.62
CA LEU A 146 1.69 -5.64 2.19
C LEU A 146 0.29 -6.19 1.97
N MET A 147 -0.48 -5.54 1.10
CA MET A 147 -1.84 -5.92 0.76
C MET A 147 -2.04 -6.04 -0.75
N TYR A 148 -2.89 -6.97 -1.18
CA TYR A 148 -3.30 -7.12 -2.57
C TYR A 148 -4.70 -7.74 -2.66
N VAL A 149 -5.31 -7.80 -3.84
CA VAL A 149 -6.64 -8.38 -4.03
C VAL A 149 -6.59 -9.56 -4.98
N ARG A 150 -7.18 -10.68 -4.57
CA ARG A 150 -7.33 -11.88 -5.41
C ARG A 150 -8.77 -12.36 -5.35
N ARG A 151 -9.42 -12.48 -6.51
CA ARG A 151 -10.82 -12.93 -6.64
C ARG A 151 -11.77 -12.18 -5.68
N SER A 152 -11.68 -10.84 -5.69
CA SER A 152 -12.49 -9.95 -4.82
C SER A 152 -12.23 -10.06 -3.32
N VAL A 153 -11.16 -10.75 -2.90
CA VAL A 153 -10.77 -10.86 -1.49
C VAL A 153 -9.46 -10.12 -1.26
N VAL A 154 -9.47 -9.23 -0.27
CA VAL A 154 -8.26 -8.55 0.19
C VAL A 154 -7.39 -9.51 1.00
N ILE A 155 -6.12 -9.53 0.65
CA ILE A 155 -5.09 -10.36 1.26
C ILE A 155 -4.09 -9.44 1.94
N LEU A 156 -3.94 -9.58 3.26
CA LEU A 156 -2.82 -9.03 4.02
C LEU A 156 -1.76 -10.13 4.11
N GLU A 157 -0.58 -9.87 3.54
CA GLU A 157 0.50 -10.84 3.54
C GLU A 157 0.94 -11.17 4.98
N PRO A 158 1.38 -12.41 5.25
CA PRO A 158 2.03 -12.70 6.52
C PRO A 158 3.26 -11.80 6.71
N MET A 159 3.64 -11.56 7.96
CA MET A 159 4.83 -10.77 8.27
C MET A 159 6.06 -11.40 7.58
N ALA A 160 6.77 -10.61 6.78
CA ALA A 160 8.02 -11.04 6.16
C ALA A 160 9.03 -11.43 7.25
N GLU A 161 9.88 -12.43 6.98
CA GLU A 161 10.84 -12.95 7.96
C GLU A 161 11.74 -11.85 8.52
N ALA A 162 12.18 -10.92 7.68
CA ALA A 162 12.98 -9.77 8.10
C ALA A 162 12.22 -8.85 9.08
N SER A 163 10.92 -8.64 8.86
CA SER A 163 10.06 -7.87 9.79
C SER A 163 9.83 -8.63 11.10
N ALA A 164 9.70 -9.97 11.05
CA ALA A 164 9.55 -10.81 12.23
C ALA A 164 10.82 -10.79 13.11
N LYS A 165 12.01 -10.80 12.49
CA LYS A 165 13.30 -10.65 13.18
C LYS A 165 13.41 -9.30 13.91
N VAL A 166 12.97 -8.20 13.27
CA VAL A 166 12.93 -6.87 13.93
C VAL A 166 11.98 -6.89 15.13
N ARG A 167 10.78 -7.47 14.98
CA ARG A 167 9.84 -7.60 16.11
C ARG A 167 10.42 -8.36 17.28
N ALA A 168 11.02 -9.53 17.05
CA ALA A 168 11.61 -10.33 18.12
C ALA A 168 12.73 -9.58 18.87
N ARG A 169 13.55 -8.79 18.15
CA ARG A 169 14.59 -7.94 18.76
C ARG A 169 13.99 -6.83 19.63
N GLU A 170 12.96 -6.15 19.13
CA GLU A 170 12.24 -5.10 19.87
C GLU A 170 11.49 -5.64 21.10
N GLU A 171 11.01 -6.89 21.05
CA GLU A 171 10.39 -7.56 22.19
C GLU A 171 11.40 -7.91 23.30
N LEU A 172 12.65 -8.24 22.95
CA LEU A 172 13.72 -8.54 23.91
C LEU A 172 14.38 -7.30 24.54
N ALA A 173 14.25 -6.14 23.88
CA ALA A 173 14.87 -4.89 24.31
C ALA A 173 14.03 -4.10 25.32
N LYS A 174 12.84 -4.60 25.70
CA LYS A 174 11.94 -4.02 26.70
C LYS A 174 11.78 -4.96 27.88
#